data_AF-A0A6A7BCB9-F1
#
_entry.id   AF-A0A6A7BCB9-F1
#
_cell.length_a   1.000
_cell.length_b   1.000
_cell.length_c   1.000
_cell.angle_alpha   90.00
_cell.angle_beta   90.00
_cell.angle_gamma   90.00
#
_symmetry.space_group_name_H-M   'P 1'
#
loop_
_entity.id
_entity.type
_entity.pdbx_description
1 polymer ?
#
loop_
_entity_poly.entity_id
_entity_poly.type
_entity_poly.pdbx_seq_one_letter_code
_entity_poly.pdbx_strand_id
1 'polypeptide(L)'
;MGSLIIAIVIPVGICLLTLTRWSKKFGVDPWLQRLHQKKEKRSVLKGIKKLATQHEAASSLWELIHWDGAGSWPPGANHKYTVWPEPLQPYRDIYMELAPLLPQEEPSLDNQVNEARIEAFRQRYRTLLRERINLIQVMHFLQVVEAGHWGILPRDKFNAFYCSIASARHAYRWGTIPVVLVAQREKSIDLPLELVEPWELMQKHFGCPSASGNLTSNILLNFDIDGKHIYKINTGLNNDVIAAEETFARVFHEVESLSLRIYHDLILSIIAFARNDMPAVARHVEGVNEQVQYVFGVYFDKLHNDSIPHSMWLSRIQGFYAWALIERNETTHQWEQFDGLSGNQALIFQALDAWLGLGQYLSPRDMETSVPRRQREFCYALRKHSFRGVLNRESDDEYENRILKSFEKIVKKLRMFRNVHRVRAKTYLSQPAPERLPMTAGKGVLQPTLEASLEQLDVFMVRRLEETL
;
A
#
# COMPACT_ATOMS: atom_id res chain seq x y z
N MET A 1 50.19 -15.50 -37.47
CA MET A 1 50.12 -14.56 -36.33
C MET A 1 48.69 -14.06 -36.25
N GLY A 2 47.98 -14.50 -35.22
CA GLY A 2 46.53 -14.35 -35.11
C GLY A 2 46.11 -13.02 -34.50
N SER A 3 44.95 -12.54 -34.94
CA SER A 3 44.22 -11.45 -34.28
C SER A 3 42.96 -12.05 -33.66
N LEU A 4 42.93 -11.99 -32.33
CA LEU A 4 41.91 -12.53 -31.44
C LEU A 4 40.66 -11.62 -31.49
N ILE A 5 39.51 -12.16 -31.90
CA ILE A 5 38.21 -11.51 -31.72
C ILE A 5 37.73 -11.85 -30.31
N ILE A 6 37.79 -10.89 -29.39
CA ILE A 6 37.20 -11.01 -28.06
C ILE A 6 35.74 -10.53 -28.15
N ALA A 7 34.81 -11.48 -28.20
CA ALA A 7 33.40 -11.21 -27.98
C ALA A 7 33.16 -10.95 -26.49
N ILE A 8 32.99 -9.69 -26.10
CA ILE A 8 32.58 -9.33 -24.73
C ILE A 8 31.07 -9.57 -24.62
N VAL A 9 30.70 -10.68 -23.98
CA VAL A 9 29.33 -10.93 -23.52
C VAL A 9 29.13 -10.15 -22.22
N ILE A 10 28.44 -9.01 -22.29
CA ILE A 10 28.07 -8.22 -21.11
C ILE A 10 26.75 -8.76 -20.54
N PRO A 11 26.64 -9.06 -19.24
CA PRO A 11 25.39 -9.46 -18.61
C PRO A 11 24.37 -8.33 -18.66
N VAL A 12 23.18 -8.62 -19.19
CA VAL A 12 22.04 -7.69 -19.37
C VAL A 12 21.63 -6.97 -18.07
N GLY A 13 22.01 -7.47 -16.89
CA GLY A 13 21.79 -6.83 -15.59
C GLY A 13 22.66 -5.58 -15.32
N ILE A 14 23.86 -5.48 -15.89
CA ILE A 14 24.79 -4.35 -15.67
C ILE A 14 24.42 -3.15 -16.57
N CYS A 15 23.73 -3.37 -17.69
CA CYS A 15 23.25 -2.30 -18.57
C CYS A 15 22.19 -1.40 -17.89
N LEU A 16 21.34 -1.93 -17.01
CA LEU A 16 20.33 -1.13 -16.30
C LEU A 16 20.94 -0.17 -15.27
N LEU A 17 22.08 -0.56 -14.69
CA LEU A 17 22.82 0.20 -13.67
C LEU A 17 23.61 1.37 -14.27
N THR A 18 24.19 1.18 -15.46
CA THR A 18 24.83 2.28 -16.17
C THR A 18 23.78 3.24 -16.71
N LEU A 19 22.67 2.77 -17.30
CA LEU A 19 21.62 3.62 -17.87
C LEU A 19 20.90 4.54 -16.87
N THR A 20 20.70 4.13 -15.62
CA THR A 20 20.00 4.96 -14.60
C THR A 20 20.89 6.02 -13.95
N ARG A 21 22.20 5.74 -13.80
CA ARG A 21 23.20 6.75 -13.40
C ARG A 21 23.67 7.61 -14.57
N TRP A 22 23.74 7.06 -15.79
CA TRP A 22 23.98 7.83 -17.02
C TRP A 22 22.79 8.71 -17.40
N SER A 23 21.54 8.29 -17.18
CA SER A 23 20.38 9.11 -17.56
C SER A 23 20.29 10.41 -16.77
N LYS A 24 20.72 10.40 -15.50
CA LYS A 24 20.86 11.62 -14.70
C LYS A 24 22.01 12.52 -15.17
N LYS A 25 23.00 11.97 -15.90
CA LYS A 25 24.21 12.69 -16.34
C LYS A 25 24.19 13.09 -17.83
N PHE A 26 23.39 12.41 -18.66
CA PHE A 26 23.35 12.58 -20.13
C PHE A 26 21.93 12.72 -20.71
N GLY A 27 20.90 12.87 -19.87
CA GLY A 27 19.54 13.14 -20.34
C GLY A 27 18.98 12.04 -21.25
N VAL A 28 18.92 10.80 -20.75
CA VAL A 28 18.10 9.79 -21.43
C VAL A 28 16.64 10.26 -21.30
N ASP A 29 15.97 10.40 -22.44
CA ASP A 29 14.59 10.86 -22.51
C ASP A 29 13.71 10.06 -21.51
N PRO A 30 13.07 10.74 -20.53
CA PRO A 30 12.14 10.11 -19.59
C PRO A 30 11.07 9.24 -20.27
N TRP A 31 10.74 9.54 -21.53
CA TRP A 31 9.84 8.75 -22.36
C TRP A 31 10.40 7.36 -22.69
N LEU A 32 11.68 7.25 -23.06
CA LEU A 32 12.33 5.98 -23.36
C LEU A 32 12.43 5.08 -22.12
N GLN A 33 12.70 5.66 -20.95
CA GLN A 33 12.70 4.92 -19.69
C GLN A 33 11.32 4.37 -19.34
N ARG A 34 10.27 5.18 -19.51
CA ARG A 34 8.87 4.73 -19.29
C ARG A 34 8.49 3.61 -20.25
N LEU A 35 8.90 3.67 -21.52
CA LEU A 35 8.64 2.60 -22.48
C LEU A 35 9.35 1.30 -22.10
N HIS A 36 10.61 1.37 -21.69
CA HIS A 36 11.37 0.21 -21.25
C HIS A 36 10.70 -0.46 -20.04
N GLN A 37 10.37 0.33 -19.02
CA GLN A 37 9.66 -0.15 -17.81
C GLN A 37 8.30 -0.77 -18.16
N LYS A 38 7.53 -0.17 -19.08
CA LYS A 38 6.25 -0.75 -19.55
C LYS A 38 6.45 -2.08 -20.26
N LYS A 39 7.48 -2.21 -21.11
CA LYS A 39 7.78 -3.46 -21.83
C LYS A 39 8.23 -4.55 -20.86
N GLU A 40 9.12 -4.22 -19.93
CA GLU A 40 9.58 -5.13 -18.88
C GLU A 40 8.43 -5.62 -18.01
N LYS A 41 7.59 -4.69 -17.50
CA LYS A 41 6.38 -5.01 -16.73
C LYS A 41 5.48 -6.00 -17.47
N ARG A 42 5.19 -5.77 -18.76
CA ARG A 42 4.38 -6.69 -19.58
C ARG A 42 5.03 -8.06 -19.73
N SER A 43 6.35 -8.13 -19.85
CA SER A 43 7.08 -9.40 -19.92
C SER A 43 6.95 -10.19 -18.62
N VAL A 44 7.13 -9.52 -17.47
CA VAL A 44 6.99 -10.14 -16.15
C VAL A 44 5.56 -10.66 -15.94
N LEU A 45 4.54 -9.86 -16.27
CA LEU A 45 3.13 -10.28 -16.16
C LEU A 45 2.81 -11.50 -17.03
N LYS A 46 3.34 -11.57 -18.27
CA LYS A 46 3.21 -12.75 -19.12
C LYS A 46 3.90 -13.97 -18.52
N GLY A 47 5.09 -13.78 -17.91
CA GLY A 47 5.82 -14.81 -17.19
C GLY A 47 4.99 -15.40 -16.05
N ILE A 48 4.49 -14.53 -15.16
CA ILE A 48 3.62 -14.92 -14.03
C ILE A 48 2.38 -15.68 -14.52
N LYS A 49 1.67 -15.17 -15.54
CA LYS A 49 0.50 -15.86 -16.10
C LYS A 49 0.82 -17.26 -16.63
N LYS A 50 1.97 -17.44 -17.27
CA LYS A 50 2.41 -18.76 -17.77
C LYS A 50 2.72 -19.72 -16.61
N LEU A 51 3.34 -19.22 -15.54
CA LEU A 51 3.67 -20.02 -14.37
C LEU A 51 2.44 -20.39 -13.53
N ALA A 52 1.36 -19.60 -13.59
CA ALA A 52 0.14 -19.82 -12.83
C ALA A 52 -0.49 -21.20 -13.07
N THR A 53 -0.33 -21.78 -14.27
CA THR A 53 -0.82 -23.13 -14.58
C THR A 53 0.13 -24.25 -14.12
N GLN A 54 1.28 -23.91 -13.53
CA GLN A 54 2.36 -24.84 -13.20
C GLN A 54 2.64 -24.93 -11.71
N HIS A 55 2.30 -23.90 -10.92
CA HIS A 55 2.61 -23.86 -9.50
C HIS A 55 1.62 -22.99 -8.72
N GLU A 56 1.21 -23.44 -7.53
CA GLU A 56 0.18 -22.74 -6.73
C GLU A 56 0.60 -21.32 -6.32
N ALA A 57 1.86 -21.10 -5.92
CA ALA A 57 2.35 -19.76 -5.58
C ALA A 57 2.24 -18.77 -6.76
N ALA A 58 2.43 -19.26 -7.99
CA ALA A 58 2.26 -18.47 -9.20
C ALA A 58 0.77 -18.22 -9.49
N SER A 59 -0.09 -19.22 -9.23
CA SER A 59 -1.54 -19.08 -9.35
C SER A 59 -2.07 -18.01 -8.39
N SER A 60 -1.68 -18.03 -7.11
CA SER A 60 -2.13 -17.04 -6.12
C SER A 60 -1.70 -15.62 -6.48
N LEU A 61 -0.46 -15.42 -6.96
CA LEU A 61 -0.03 -14.08 -7.43
C LEU A 61 -0.82 -13.66 -8.68
N TRP A 62 -1.03 -14.57 -9.62
CA TRP A 62 -1.79 -14.26 -10.83
C TRP A 62 -3.23 -13.90 -10.51
N GLU A 63 -3.87 -14.59 -9.58
CA GLU A 63 -5.22 -14.27 -9.11
C GLU A 63 -5.27 -12.89 -8.46
N LEU A 64 -4.33 -12.57 -7.57
CA LEU A 64 -4.19 -11.22 -7.01
C LEU A 64 -4.10 -10.16 -8.11
N ILE A 65 -3.21 -10.34 -9.08
CA ILE A 65 -2.99 -9.39 -10.18
C ILE A 65 -4.22 -9.29 -11.10
N HIS A 66 -4.87 -10.42 -11.39
CA HIS A 66 -5.97 -10.46 -12.33
C HIS A 66 -7.26 -9.88 -11.75
N TRP A 67 -7.60 -10.27 -10.52
CA TRP A 67 -8.85 -9.91 -9.87
C TRP A 67 -8.73 -8.57 -9.14
N ASP A 68 -7.84 -8.44 -8.17
CA ASP A 68 -7.71 -7.21 -7.39
C ASP A 68 -6.84 -6.17 -8.14
N GLY A 69 -5.89 -6.66 -8.94
CA GLY A 69 -4.94 -5.82 -9.68
C GLY A 69 -5.45 -5.23 -10.99
N ALA A 70 -6.64 -5.64 -11.45
CA ALA A 70 -7.15 -5.31 -12.79
C ALA A 70 -6.13 -5.60 -13.92
N GLY A 71 -5.36 -6.69 -13.79
CA GLY A 71 -4.33 -7.11 -14.74
C GLY A 71 -2.96 -6.45 -14.57
N SER A 72 -2.74 -5.71 -13.47
CA SER A 72 -1.50 -4.99 -13.17
C SER A 72 -1.11 -5.09 -11.69
N TRP A 73 0.17 -4.89 -11.39
CA TRP A 73 0.64 -4.52 -10.05
C TRP A 73 1.54 -3.26 -10.11
N PRO A 74 1.37 -2.25 -9.24
CA PRO A 74 0.29 -2.10 -8.25
C PRO A 74 -1.07 -2.15 -8.93
N PRO A 75 -2.16 -2.33 -8.17
CA PRO A 75 -3.47 -2.56 -8.74
C PRO A 75 -3.89 -1.36 -9.60
N GLY A 76 -4.40 -1.66 -10.80
CA GLY A 76 -4.84 -0.62 -11.73
C GLY A 76 -6.13 0.03 -11.24
N ALA A 77 -6.18 1.36 -11.28
CA ALA A 77 -7.37 2.15 -10.99
C ALA A 77 -7.58 3.21 -12.09
N ASN A 78 -8.79 3.29 -12.64
CA ASN A 78 -9.13 4.24 -13.70
C ASN A 78 -10.07 5.33 -13.20
N HIS A 79 -9.46 6.44 -12.80
CA HIS A 79 -10.15 7.62 -12.26
C HIS A 79 -10.58 8.64 -13.32
N LYS A 80 -10.49 8.31 -14.62
CA LYS A 80 -10.85 9.26 -15.67
C LYS A 80 -12.36 9.48 -15.70
N TYR A 81 -12.77 10.75 -15.62
CA TYR A 81 -14.18 11.15 -15.50
C TYR A 81 -15.07 10.56 -16.60
N THR A 82 -14.62 10.64 -17.85
CA THR A 82 -15.38 10.21 -19.03
C THR A 82 -15.63 8.71 -19.13
N VAL A 83 -15.08 7.90 -18.22
CA VAL A 83 -15.22 6.44 -18.27
C VAL A 83 -16.04 5.86 -17.11
N TRP A 84 -16.42 6.66 -16.13
CA TRP A 84 -17.21 6.19 -14.99
C TRP A 84 -18.68 6.00 -15.38
N PRO A 85 -19.35 4.91 -14.94
CA PRO A 85 -20.78 4.77 -15.12
C PRO A 85 -21.52 5.89 -14.40
N GLU A 86 -22.60 6.38 -15.01
CA GLU A 86 -23.38 7.51 -14.52
C GLU A 86 -23.80 7.37 -13.04
N PRO A 87 -24.29 6.20 -12.55
CA PRO A 87 -24.69 6.08 -11.14
C PRO A 87 -23.54 6.26 -10.14
N LEU A 88 -22.29 6.04 -10.55
CA LEU A 88 -21.11 6.12 -9.67
C LEU A 88 -20.41 7.48 -9.73
N GLN A 89 -20.63 8.26 -10.79
CA GLN A 89 -19.98 9.57 -10.98
C GLN A 89 -20.20 10.54 -9.80
N PRO A 90 -21.42 10.68 -9.23
CA PRO A 90 -21.67 11.65 -8.18
C PRO A 90 -20.75 11.52 -6.96
N TYR A 91 -20.31 10.31 -6.59
CA TYR A 91 -19.41 10.10 -5.45
C TYR A 91 -18.08 10.85 -5.61
N ARG A 92 -17.51 10.80 -6.81
CA ARG A 92 -16.27 11.52 -7.12
C ARG A 92 -16.51 13.02 -7.08
N ASP A 93 -17.58 13.47 -7.71
CA ASP A 93 -17.88 14.91 -7.85
C ASP A 93 -18.13 15.56 -6.49
N ILE A 94 -18.87 14.87 -5.60
CA ILE A 94 -19.08 15.30 -4.21
C ILE A 94 -17.74 15.40 -3.47
N TYR A 95 -16.87 14.39 -3.59
CA TYR A 95 -15.56 14.47 -2.95
C TYR A 95 -14.77 15.66 -3.46
N MET A 96 -14.70 15.87 -4.78
CA MET A 96 -13.92 16.95 -5.38
C MET A 96 -14.49 18.34 -5.04
N GLU A 97 -15.80 18.47 -4.89
CA GLU A 97 -16.46 19.69 -4.42
C GLU A 97 -16.09 20.02 -2.96
N LEU A 98 -15.99 19.01 -2.11
CA LEU A 98 -15.81 19.19 -0.66
C LEU A 98 -14.35 19.10 -0.20
N ALA A 99 -13.46 18.47 -0.95
CA ALA A 99 -12.05 18.32 -0.59
C ALA A 99 -11.36 19.65 -0.25
N PRO A 100 -11.60 20.77 -0.96
CA PRO A 100 -11.03 22.07 -0.60
C PRO A 100 -11.46 22.62 0.76
N LEU A 101 -12.53 22.08 1.37
CA LEU A 101 -13.03 22.51 2.67
C LEU A 101 -12.41 21.72 3.83
N LEU A 102 -11.74 20.59 3.55
CA LEU A 102 -11.07 19.79 4.58
C LEU A 102 -9.89 20.55 5.22
N PRO A 103 -8.88 21.02 4.46
CA PRO A 103 -7.69 21.58 5.08
C PRO A 103 -7.93 22.99 5.65
N GLN A 104 -7.35 23.24 6.82
CA GLN A 104 -7.36 24.53 7.49
C GLN A 104 -5.94 25.09 7.50
N GLU A 105 -5.69 26.25 6.91
CA GLU A 105 -4.34 26.84 6.92
C GLU A 105 -3.81 26.99 8.35
N GLU A 106 -4.64 27.54 9.24
CA GLU A 106 -4.36 27.68 10.68
C GLU A 106 -5.27 26.77 11.52
N PRO A 107 -4.73 25.71 12.15
CA PRO A 107 -5.51 24.81 13.01
C PRO A 107 -6.06 25.54 14.24
N SER A 108 -7.36 25.37 14.51
CA SER A 108 -7.95 25.87 15.76
C SER A 108 -7.67 24.89 16.91
N LEU A 109 -7.29 25.43 18.06
CA LEU A 109 -7.21 24.67 19.33
C LEU A 109 -8.53 24.74 20.12
N ASP A 110 -9.52 25.51 19.65
CA ASP A 110 -10.83 25.62 20.26
C ASP A 110 -11.73 24.46 19.81
N ASN A 111 -12.18 23.66 20.78
CA ASN A 111 -13.06 22.52 20.57
C ASN A 111 -14.40 22.92 19.95
N GLN A 112 -15.00 24.05 20.35
CA GLN A 112 -16.31 24.48 19.84
C GLN A 112 -16.22 24.87 18.36
N VAL A 113 -15.16 25.58 17.97
CA VAL A 113 -14.89 25.94 16.57
C VAL A 113 -14.70 24.67 15.73
N ASN A 114 -13.96 23.71 16.26
CA ASN A 114 -13.70 22.44 15.57
C ASN A 114 -14.97 21.58 15.44
N GLU A 115 -15.79 21.48 16.48
CA GLU A 115 -17.08 20.78 16.47
C GLU A 115 -18.02 21.39 15.43
N ALA A 116 -18.19 22.71 15.44
CA ALA A 116 -19.03 23.41 14.48
C ALA A 116 -18.57 23.20 13.03
N ARG A 117 -17.25 23.20 12.80
CA ARG A 117 -16.66 22.95 11.47
C ARG A 117 -16.93 21.53 10.99
N ILE A 118 -16.66 20.53 11.83
CA ILE A 118 -16.86 19.12 11.50
C ILE A 118 -18.34 18.87 11.18
N GLU A 119 -19.25 19.40 12.00
CA GLU A 119 -20.68 19.25 11.77
C GLU A 119 -21.12 19.94 10.47
N ALA A 120 -20.66 21.16 10.20
CA ALA A 120 -20.96 21.86 8.95
C ALA A 120 -20.47 21.07 7.73
N PHE A 121 -19.26 20.52 7.78
CA PHE A 121 -18.70 19.68 6.71
C PHE A 121 -19.56 18.43 6.49
N ARG A 122 -19.84 17.68 7.56
CA ARG A 122 -20.64 16.44 7.51
C ARG A 122 -22.06 16.69 7.03
N GLN A 123 -22.69 17.75 7.49
CA GLN A 123 -24.03 18.10 7.06
C GLN A 123 -24.06 18.42 5.57
N ARG A 124 -23.10 19.20 5.07
CA ARG A 124 -22.97 19.45 3.63
C ARG A 124 -22.73 18.16 2.85
N TYR A 125 -21.84 17.30 3.33
CA TYR A 125 -21.54 16.02 2.71
C TYR A 125 -22.80 15.14 2.62
N ARG A 126 -23.53 15.00 3.73
CA ARG A 126 -24.78 14.23 3.83
C ARG A 126 -25.86 14.78 2.90
N THR A 127 -26.02 16.10 2.82
CA THR A 127 -26.96 16.74 1.89
C THR A 127 -26.62 16.37 0.45
N LEU A 128 -25.36 16.53 0.03
CA LEU A 128 -24.96 16.24 -1.34
C LEU A 128 -25.11 14.75 -1.69
N LEU A 129 -24.79 13.84 -0.76
CA LEU A 129 -24.99 12.40 -0.97
C LEU A 129 -26.48 12.11 -1.23
N ARG A 130 -27.38 12.58 -0.36
CA ARG A 130 -28.82 12.35 -0.48
C ARG A 130 -29.43 12.95 -1.75
N GLU A 131 -28.96 14.12 -2.15
CA GLU A 131 -29.49 14.84 -3.32
C GLU A 131 -29.03 14.24 -4.64
N ARG A 132 -27.80 13.72 -4.71
CA ARG A 132 -27.15 13.37 -5.98
C ARG A 132 -26.97 11.87 -6.21
N ILE A 133 -27.05 11.04 -5.16
CA ILE A 133 -26.84 9.61 -5.29
C ILE A 133 -28.18 8.87 -5.26
N ASN A 134 -28.45 8.16 -6.34
CA ASN A 134 -29.51 7.16 -6.36
C ASN A 134 -28.96 5.82 -5.83
N LEU A 135 -29.04 5.61 -4.51
CA LEU A 135 -28.48 4.43 -3.85
C LEU A 135 -29.05 3.12 -4.42
N ILE A 136 -30.35 3.09 -4.75
CA ILE A 136 -30.99 1.90 -5.34
C ILE A 136 -30.33 1.54 -6.67
N GLN A 137 -30.09 2.52 -7.54
CA GLN A 137 -29.42 2.29 -8.82
C GLN A 137 -27.95 1.89 -8.63
N VAL A 138 -27.24 2.48 -7.67
CA VAL A 138 -25.86 2.11 -7.32
C VAL A 138 -25.81 0.65 -6.89
N MET A 139 -26.64 0.24 -5.94
CA MET A 139 -26.62 -1.12 -5.41
C MET A 139 -27.03 -2.15 -6.45
N HIS A 140 -28.07 -1.87 -7.25
CA HIS A 140 -28.42 -2.72 -8.38
C HIS A 140 -27.24 -2.88 -9.35
N PHE A 141 -26.56 -1.76 -9.69
CA PHE A 141 -25.40 -1.79 -10.57
C PHE A 141 -24.25 -2.64 -10.01
N LEU A 142 -23.89 -2.46 -8.73
CA LEU A 142 -22.81 -3.22 -8.09
C LEU A 142 -23.14 -4.71 -7.94
N GLN A 143 -24.39 -5.06 -7.61
CA GLN A 143 -24.83 -6.46 -7.51
C GLN A 143 -24.74 -7.19 -8.85
N VAL A 144 -25.09 -6.53 -9.96
CA VAL A 144 -24.93 -7.11 -11.30
C VAL A 144 -23.45 -7.36 -11.62
N VAL A 145 -22.54 -6.48 -11.19
CA VAL A 145 -21.09 -6.68 -11.34
C VAL A 145 -20.62 -7.88 -10.52
N GLU A 146 -21.03 -7.99 -9.25
CA GLU A 146 -20.69 -9.13 -8.39
C GLU A 146 -21.20 -10.48 -8.93
N ALA A 147 -22.35 -10.48 -9.60
CA ALA A 147 -22.90 -11.66 -10.29
C ALA A 147 -22.07 -12.11 -11.50
N GLY A 148 -20.96 -11.42 -11.81
CA GLY A 148 -19.99 -11.83 -12.82
C GLY A 148 -20.02 -10.99 -14.10
N HIS A 149 -20.89 -9.99 -14.21
CA HIS A 149 -21.03 -9.15 -15.40
C HIS A 149 -19.99 -8.03 -15.49
N TRP A 150 -18.70 -8.36 -15.34
CA TRP A 150 -17.56 -7.42 -15.36
C TRP A 150 -17.39 -6.60 -16.66
N GLY A 151 -18.18 -6.88 -17.69
CA GLY A 151 -18.24 -6.07 -18.91
C GLY A 151 -18.87 -4.68 -18.69
N ILE A 152 -19.80 -4.55 -17.73
CA ILE A 152 -20.48 -3.27 -17.45
C ILE A 152 -19.64 -2.33 -16.58
N LEU A 153 -18.87 -2.91 -15.66
CA LEU A 153 -17.90 -2.21 -14.83
C LEU A 153 -16.59 -3.01 -14.82
N PRO A 154 -15.66 -2.65 -15.73
CA PRO A 154 -14.31 -3.16 -15.69
C PRO A 154 -13.64 -2.98 -14.32
N ARG A 155 -12.78 -3.94 -13.95
CA ARG A 155 -12.14 -4.01 -12.62
C ARG A 155 -11.34 -2.76 -12.24
N ASP A 156 -10.67 -2.13 -13.19
CA ASP A 156 -9.93 -0.88 -12.95
C ASP A 156 -10.85 0.27 -12.53
N LYS A 157 -12.08 0.31 -13.03
CA LYS A 157 -13.10 1.27 -12.60
C LYS A 157 -13.72 0.90 -11.27
N PHE A 158 -13.97 -0.39 -11.02
CA PHE A 158 -14.43 -0.87 -9.71
C PHE A 158 -13.40 -0.54 -8.61
N ASN A 159 -12.12 -0.76 -8.87
CA ASN A 159 -11.01 -0.35 -8.02
C ASN A 159 -10.98 1.17 -7.76
N ALA A 160 -11.21 1.98 -8.80
CA ALA A 160 -11.27 3.43 -8.66
C ALA A 160 -12.45 3.86 -7.78
N PHE A 161 -13.61 3.22 -7.92
CA PHE A 161 -14.78 3.43 -7.07
C PHE A 161 -14.52 3.01 -5.61
N TYR A 162 -13.84 1.88 -5.39
CA TYR A 162 -13.42 1.44 -4.04
C TYR A 162 -12.56 2.48 -3.33
N CYS A 163 -11.60 3.06 -4.04
CA CYS A 163 -10.79 4.17 -3.53
C CYS A 163 -11.62 5.41 -3.23
N SER A 164 -12.59 5.75 -4.09
CA SER A 164 -13.48 6.89 -3.89
C SER A 164 -14.30 6.78 -2.61
N ILE A 165 -14.89 5.62 -2.35
CA ILE A 165 -15.66 5.39 -1.14
C ILE A 165 -14.75 5.39 0.09
N ALA A 166 -13.56 4.79 0.03
CA ALA A 166 -12.59 4.84 1.11
C ALA A 166 -12.21 6.30 1.46
N SER A 167 -11.86 7.10 0.46
CA SER A 167 -11.52 8.52 0.64
C SER A 167 -12.70 9.33 1.16
N ALA A 168 -13.91 9.11 0.65
CA ALA A 168 -15.15 9.76 1.10
C ALA A 168 -15.46 9.47 2.57
N ARG A 169 -15.33 8.21 3.00
CA ARG A 169 -15.53 7.79 4.39
C ARG A 169 -14.53 8.46 5.33
N HIS A 170 -13.26 8.55 4.95
CA HIS A 170 -12.25 9.28 5.73
C HIS A 170 -12.50 10.79 5.79
N ALA A 171 -12.89 11.40 4.67
CA ALA A 171 -13.26 12.81 4.62
C ALA A 171 -14.45 13.12 5.53
N TYR A 172 -15.53 12.35 5.41
CA TYR A 172 -16.72 12.50 6.26
C TYR A 172 -16.40 12.27 7.73
N ARG A 173 -15.62 11.23 8.04
CA ARG A 173 -15.21 10.93 9.40
C ARG A 173 -14.43 12.05 10.02
N TRP A 174 -13.41 12.58 9.36
CA TRP A 174 -12.56 13.57 10.01
C TRP A 174 -13.13 14.98 9.93
N GLY A 175 -13.78 15.34 8.83
CA GLY A 175 -14.42 16.64 8.62
C GLY A 175 -13.47 17.84 8.56
N THR A 176 -12.19 17.67 8.88
CA THR A 176 -11.17 18.72 8.90
C THR A 176 -9.77 18.11 8.84
N ILE A 177 -8.81 18.89 8.33
CA ILE A 177 -7.38 18.61 8.36
C ILE A 177 -6.65 19.86 8.89
N PRO A 178 -5.82 19.76 9.95
CA PRO A 178 -5.43 18.55 10.65
C PRO A 178 -6.59 17.86 11.38
N VAL A 179 -6.43 16.57 11.66
CA VAL A 179 -7.33 15.85 12.56
C VAL A 179 -7.16 16.43 13.96
N VAL A 180 -8.28 16.75 14.62
CA VAL A 180 -8.32 17.48 15.89
C VAL A 180 -8.85 16.61 17.05
N LEU A 181 -8.60 17.07 18.28
CA LEU A 181 -8.96 16.39 19.53
C LEU A 181 -10.42 15.92 19.59
N VAL A 182 -11.37 16.79 19.24
CA VAL A 182 -12.80 16.47 19.29
C VAL A 182 -13.16 15.33 18.34
N ALA A 183 -12.60 15.31 17.13
CA ALA A 183 -12.83 14.23 16.17
C ALA A 183 -12.21 12.90 16.63
N GLN A 184 -11.05 12.92 17.29
CA GLN A 184 -10.42 11.70 17.82
C GLN A 184 -11.15 11.10 19.01
N ARG A 185 -11.91 11.91 19.75
CA ARG A 185 -12.69 11.45 20.90
C ARG A 185 -13.96 10.71 20.51
N GLU A 186 -14.44 10.89 19.28
CA GLU A 186 -15.57 10.14 18.75
C GLU A 186 -15.24 8.65 18.65
N LYS A 187 -16.04 7.82 19.33
CA LYS A 187 -15.89 6.35 19.33
C LYS A 187 -16.76 5.66 18.29
N SER A 188 -17.80 6.34 17.82
CA SER A 188 -18.68 5.88 16.74
C SER A 188 -19.15 7.10 15.97
N ILE A 189 -19.45 6.92 14.69
CA ILE A 189 -20.05 7.94 13.84
C ILE A 189 -21.18 7.29 13.03
N ASP A 190 -22.24 8.04 12.79
CA ASP A 190 -23.30 7.63 11.87
C ASP A 190 -22.89 8.00 10.44
N LEU A 191 -22.41 7.00 9.69
CA LEU A 191 -22.06 7.14 8.28
C LEU A 191 -23.32 7.11 7.43
N PRO A 192 -23.47 8.00 6.43
CA PRO A 192 -24.59 7.96 5.50
C PRO A 192 -24.65 6.62 4.76
N LEU A 193 -25.86 6.09 4.55
CA LEU A 193 -26.08 4.80 3.89
C LEU A 193 -25.44 4.74 2.50
N GLU A 194 -25.39 5.89 1.80
CA GLU A 194 -24.74 6.04 0.51
C GLU A 194 -23.25 5.69 0.55
N LEU A 195 -22.59 5.80 1.72
CA LEU A 195 -21.19 5.40 1.95
C LEU A 195 -21.06 4.04 2.65
N VAL A 196 -22.12 3.51 3.25
CA VAL A 196 -22.12 2.24 3.99
C VAL A 196 -22.39 1.07 3.05
N GLU A 197 -23.53 1.07 2.34
CA GLU A 197 -23.93 -0.11 1.56
C GLU A 197 -22.96 -0.46 0.42
N PRO A 198 -22.46 0.51 -0.40
CA PRO A 198 -21.45 0.18 -1.40
C PRO A 198 -20.14 -0.31 -0.78
N TRP A 199 -19.80 0.19 0.42
CA TRP A 199 -18.58 -0.20 1.11
C TRP A 199 -18.62 -1.66 1.56
N GLU A 200 -19.72 -2.09 2.17
CA GLU A 200 -19.90 -3.48 2.64
C GLU A 200 -19.82 -4.49 1.49
N LEU A 201 -20.42 -4.16 0.35
CA LEU A 201 -20.29 -4.96 -0.88
C LEU A 201 -18.83 -5.07 -1.31
N MET A 202 -18.09 -3.96 -1.31
CA MET A 202 -16.67 -3.97 -1.67
C MET A 202 -15.80 -4.71 -0.64
N GLN A 203 -16.08 -4.59 0.66
CA GLN A 203 -15.40 -5.36 1.71
C GLN A 203 -15.55 -6.87 1.47
N LYS A 204 -16.75 -7.32 1.10
CA LYS A 204 -17.02 -8.72 0.73
C LYS A 204 -16.23 -9.14 -0.51
N HIS A 205 -16.20 -8.30 -1.55
CA HIS A 205 -15.45 -8.58 -2.77
C HIS A 205 -13.95 -8.78 -2.51
N PHE A 206 -13.32 -7.86 -1.78
CA PHE A 206 -11.89 -7.90 -1.47
C PHE A 206 -11.54 -8.81 -0.27
N GLY A 207 -12.54 -9.32 0.45
CA GLY A 207 -12.36 -10.14 1.64
C GLY A 207 -11.59 -9.40 2.74
N CYS A 208 -11.89 -8.12 2.94
CA CYS A 208 -11.27 -7.24 3.93
C CYS A 208 -12.36 -6.45 4.65
N PRO A 209 -12.74 -6.83 5.89
CA PRO A 209 -13.84 -6.23 6.63
C PRO A 209 -13.47 -4.90 7.31
N SER A 210 -12.27 -4.34 7.08
CA SER A 210 -11.87 -3.08 7.71
C SER A 210 -12.84 -1.95 7.36
N ALA A 211 -13.43 -1.31 8.38
CA ALA A 211 -14.26 -0.13 8.22
C ALA A 211 -13.49 1.11 7.71
N SER A 212 -12.17 1.14 7.93
CA SER A 212 -11.26 2.21 7.49
C SER A 212 -10.68 1.97 6.10
N GLY A 213 -10.90 0.80 5.52
CA GLY A 213 -10.08 0.34 4.40
C GLY A 213 -8.66 0.00 4.82
N ASN A 214 -7.73 0.10 3.89
CA ASN A 214 -6.35 -0.34 4.03
C ASN A 214 -5.43 0.42 3.05
N LEU A 215 -4.14 0.12 3.09
CA LEU A 215 -3.15 0.70 2.18
C LEU A 215 -3.53 0.53 0.69
N THR A 216 -4.18 -0.58 0.32
CA THR A 216 -4.59 -0.81 -1.06
C THR A 216 -5.71 0.15 -1.49
N SER A 217 -6.80 0.22 -0.71
CA SER A 217 -7.96 1.06 -1.04
C SER A 217 -7.64 2.55 -1.04
N ASN A 218 -6.88 3.01 -0.06
CA ASN A 218 -6.73 4.45 0.18
C ASN A 218 -5.45 5.04 -0.43
N ILE A 219 -4.41 4.22 -0.67
CA ILE A 219 -3.12 4.71 -1.20
C ILE A 219 -2.85 4.13 -2.58
N LEU A 220 -2.75 2.80 -2.73
CA LEU A 220 -2.33 2.21 -4.00
C LEU A 220 -3.33 2.49 -5.12
N LEU A 221 -4.62 2.35 -4.83
CA LEU A 221 -5.71 2.63 -5.76
C LEU A 221 -5.97 4.13 -5.96
N ASN A 222 -5.28 5.01 -5.22
CA ASN A 222 -5.43 6.46 -5.35
C ASN A 222 -4.53 7.06 -6.47
N PHE A 223 -3.87 6.20 -7.25
CA PHE A 223 -3.15 6.57 -8.46
C PHE A 223 -3.91 6.10 -9.69
N ASP A 224 -4.10 7.00 -10.65
CA ASP A 224 -4.73 6.63 -11.92
C ASP A 224 -3.76 5.93 -12.88
N ILE A 225 -4.30 5.54 -14.05
CA ILE A 225 -3.52 4.89 -15.11
C ILE A 225 -2.36 5.73 -15.67
N ASP A 226 -2.39 7.05 -15.44
CA ASP A 226 -1.33 7.99 -15.84
C ASP A 226 -0.34 8.26 -14.68
N GLY A 227 -0.57 7.68 -13.50
CA GLY A 227 0.25 7.83 -12.30
C GLY A 227 -0.03 9.09 -11.48
N LYS A 228 -1.19 9.72 -11.69
CA LYS A 228 -1.64 10.92 -10.97
C LYS A 228 -2.30 10.52 -9.65
N HIS A 229 -1.90 11.18 -8.56
CA HIS A 229 -2.56 11.10 -7.26
C HIS A 229 -3.89 11.86 -7.30
N ILE A 230 -5.01 11.19 -6.98
CA ILE A 230 -6.36 11.66 -7.30
C ILE A 230 -7.05 12.35 -6.11
N TYR A 231 -7.36 11.60 -5.06
CA TYR A 231 -8.06 12.06 -3.87
C TYR A 231 -7.07 12.69 -2.90
N LYS A 232 -6.68 13.93 -3.20
CA LYS A 232 -5.81 14.73 -2.35
C LYS A 232 -6.60 15.35 -1.20
N ILE A 233 -5.95 15.49 -0.06
CA ILE A 233 -6.60 15.92 1.18
C ILE A 233 -6.23 17.36 1.57
N ASN A 234 -5.09 17.87 1.10
CA ASN A 234 -4.64 19.24 1.35
C ASN A 234 -4.89 20.17 0.15
N THR A 235 -5.94 19.93 -0.62
CA THR A 235 -6.28 20.79 -1.76
C THR A 235 -6.55 22.22 -1.31
N GLY A 236 -5.86 23.19 -1.91
CA GLY A 236 -6.00 24.61 -1.57
C GLY A 236 -4.95 25.14 -0.59
N LEU A 237 -4.15 24.26 0.04
CA LEU A 237 -2.95 24.69 0.78
C LEU A 237 -1.78 24.98 -0.16
N ASN A 238 -0.70 25.51 0.42
CA ASN A 238 0.53 25.80 -0.33
C ASN A 238 1.13 24.55 -1.00
N ASN A 239 1.95 24.79 -2.02
CA ASN A 239 2.52 23.73 -2.85
C ASN A 239 3.41 22.76 -2.06
N ASP A 240 4.05 23.21 -0.98
CA ASP A 240 4.93 22.37 -0.17
C ASP A 240 4.14 21.27 0.57
N VAL A 241 2.98 21.62 1.15
CA VAL A 241 2.09 20.64 1.79
C VAL A 241 1.54 19.65 0.76
N ILE A 242 1.11 20.15 -0.40
CA ILE A 242 0.59 19.30 -1.48
C ILE A 242 1.68 18.36 -2.01
N ALA A 243 2.92 18.83 -2.14
CA ALA A 243 4.06 18.05 -2.58
C ALA A 243 4.47 17.00 -1.54
N ALA A 244 4.44 17.34 -0.25
CA ALA A 244 4.72 16.40 0.83
C ALA A 244 3.68 15.26 0.89
N GLU A 245 2.39 15.59 0.74
CA GLU A 245 1.30 14.61 0.65
C GLU A 245 1.49 13.66 -0.54
N GLU A 246 1.76 14.23 -1.71
CA GLU A 246 1.99 13.49 -2.94
C GLU A 246 3.22 12.58 -2.85
N THR A 247 4.31 13.08 -2.28
CA THR A 247 5.54 12.32 -2.03
C THR A 247 5.27 11.15 -1.09
N PHE A 248 4.55 11.38 0.01
CA PHE A 248 4.18 10.34 0.96
C PHE A 248 3.37 9.21 0.31
N ALA A 249 2.31 9.55 -0.42
CA ALA A 249 1.50 8.56 -1.12
C ALA A 249 2.33 7.80 -2.19
N ARG A 250 3.21 8.51 -2.90
CA ARG A 250 4.02 7.94 -3.98
C ARG A 250 5.06 6.95 -3.49
N VAL A 251 5.57 7.06 -2.27
CA VAL A 251 6.50 6.08 -1.68
C VAL A 251 5.91 4.67 -1.77
N PHE A 252 4.67 4.48 -1.30
CA PHE A 252 4.03 3.16 -1.31
C PHE A 252 3.75 2.66 -2.73
N HIS A 253 3.24 3.53 -3.60
CA HIS A 253 2.95 3.17 -4.99
C HIS A 253 4.22 2.74 -5.75
N GLU A 254 5.34 3.47 -5.59
CA GLU A 254 6.60 3.11 -6.24
C GLU A 254 7.24 1.85 -5.66
N VAL A 255 7.22 1.69 -4.34
CA VAL A 255 7.69 0.47 -3.67
C VAL A 255 6.99 -0.75 -4.24
N GLU A 256 5.65 -0.73 -4.33
CA GLU A 256 4.86 -1.83 -4.88
C GLU A 256 5.09 -1.99 -6.40
N SER A 257 5.30 -0.89 -7.13
CA SER A 257 5.58 -0.94 -8.58
C SER A 257 6.88 -1.66 -8.90
N LEU A 258 7.93 -1.37 -8.15
CA LEU A 258 9.24 -2.01 -8.30
C LEU A 258 9.22 -3.47 -7.80
N SER A 259 8.30 -3.79 -6.88
CA SER A 259 8.20 -5.10 -6.25
C SER A 259 7.63 -6.21 -7.15
N LEU A 260 6.96 -5.88 -8.26
CA LEU A 260 6.40 -6.90 -9.18
C LEU A 260 7.47 -7.90 -9.65
N ARG A 261 8.68 -7.42 -9.96
CA ARG A 261 9.77 -8.26 -10.42
C ARG A 261 10.36 -9.11 -9.29
N ILE A 262 10.38 -8.56 -8.06
CA ILE A 262 10.71 -9.35 -6.86
C ILE A 262 9.73 -10.52 -6.74
N TYR A 263 8.41 -10.28 -6.78
CA TYR A 263 7.42 -11.35 -6.64
C TYR A 263 7.60 -12.47 -7.67
N HIS A 264 7.95 -12.10 -8.91
CA HIS A 264 8.26 -13.07 -9.95
C HIS A 264 9.50 -13.92 -9.62
N ASP A 265 10.58 -13.31 -9.14
CA ASP A 265 11.78 -14.04 -8.73
C ASP A 265 11.55 -14.88 -7.46
N LEU A 266 10.70 -14.44 -6.51
CA LEU A 266 10.30 -15.28 -5.36
C LEU A 266 9.66 -16.58 -5.86
N ILE A 267 8.69 -16.50 -6.78
CA ILE A 267 8.02 -17.67 -7.36
C ILE A 267 8.99 -18.55 -8.15
N LEU A 268 9.84 -17.94 -9.00
CA LEU A 268 10.79 -18.71 -9.80
C LEU A 268 11.81 -19.44 -8.92
N SER A 269 12.25 -18.83 -7.81
CA SER A 269 13.14 -19.49 -6.84
C SER A 269 12.47 -20.71 -6.20
N ILE A 270 11.18 -20.60 -5.84
CA ILE A 270 10.38 -21.72 -5.30
C ILE A 270 10.28 -22.85 -6.32
N ILE A 271 9.89 -22.53 -7.56
CA ILE A 271 9.71 -23.53 -8.62
C ILE A 271 11.03 -24.22 -8.97
N ALA A 272 12.12 -23.46 -9.05
CA ALA A 272 13.45 -24.02 -9.30
C ALA A 272 13.89 -24.94 -8.15
N PHE A 273 13.63 -24.55 -6.91
CA PHE A 273 13.97 -25.37 -5.73
C PHE A 273 13.19 -26.68 -5.72
N ALA A 274 11.88 -26.63 -6.00
CA ALA A 274 11.04 -27.82 -6.13
C ALA A 274 11.50 -28.79 -7.25
N ARG A 275 12.28 -28.30 -8.21
CA ARG A 275 12.86 -29.08 -9.31
C ARG A 275 14.33 -29.48 -9.06
N ASN A 276 14.88 -29.15 -7.90
CA ASN A 276 16.28 -29.33 -7.55
C ASN A 276 17.26 -28.62 -8.53
N ASP A 277 16.83 -27.53 -9.18
CA ASP A 277 17.66 -26.71 -10.08
C ASP A 277 18.37 -25.61 -9.28
N MET A 278 19.37 -26.02 -8.49
CA MET A 278 20.13 -25.12 -7.61
C MET A 278 20.79 -23.92 -8.34
N PRO A 279 21.34 -24.06 -9.56
CA PRO A 279 21.81 -22.90 -10.33
C PRO A 279 20.72 -21.87 -10.62
N ALA A 280 19.50 -22.30 -10.96
CA ALA A 280 18.38 -21.37 -11.15
C ALA A 280 17.91 -20.76 -9.83
N VAL A 281 17.84 -21.53 -8.74
CA VAL A 281 17.52 -21.00 -7.40
C VAL A 281 18.50 -19.88 -7.03
N ALA A 282 19.81 -20.12 -7.15
CA ALA A 282 20.85 -19.13 -6.88
C ALA A 282 20.63 -17.85 -7.68
N ARG A 283 20.38 -17.97 -8.99
CA ARG A 283 20.11 -16.83 -9.88
C ARG A 283 18.91 -16.00 -9.42
N HIS A 284 17.81 -16.64 -9.05
CA HIS A 284 16.59 -15.93 -8.65
C HIS A 284 16.72 -15.29 -7.26
N VAL A 285 17.34 -15.96 -6.30
CA VAL A 285 17.61 -15.41 -4.96
C VAL A 285 18.58 -14.22 -5.05
N GLU A 286 19.62 -14.30 -5.89
CA GLU A 286 20.53 -13.19 -6.19
C GLU A 286 19.77 -12.01 -6.82
N GLY A 287 18.87 -12.29 -7.77
CA GLY A 287 17.99 -11.29 -8.38
C GLY A 287 17.09 -10.57 -7.36
N VAL A 288 16.51 -11.29 -6.40
CA VAL A 288 15.76 -10.69 -5.28
C VAL A 288 16.67 -9.78 -4.46
N ASN A 289 17.87 -10.25 -4.09
CA ASN A 289 18.85 -9.48 -3.32
C ASN A 289 19.20 -8.15 -4.01
N GLU A 290 19.45 -8.16 -5.32
CA GLU A 290 19.71 -6.94 -6.09
C GLU A 290 18.51 -5.99 -6.07
N GLN A 291 17.31 -6.50 -6.33
CA GLN A 291 16.10 -5.69 -6.46
C GLN A 291 15.62 -5.06 -5.15
N VAL A 292 15.70 -5.80 -4.04
CA VAL A 292 15.30 -5.33 -2.70
C VAL A 292 16.06 -4.05 -2.31
N GLN A 293 17.32 -3.91 -2.74
CA GLN A 293 18.10 -2.70 -2.48
C GLN A 293 17.48 -1.45 -3.12
N TYR A 294 16.96 -1.56 -4.33
CA TYR A 294 16.34 -0.43 -5.02
C TYR A 294 14.97 -0.10 -4.43
N VAL A 295 14.18 -1.12 -4.09
CA VAL A 295 12.86 -0.93 -3.47
C VAL A 295 13.00 -0.19 -2.13
N PHE A 296 13.93 -0.59 -1.27
CA PHE A 296 14.17 0.11 0.00
C PHE A 296 14.83 1.48 -0.22
N GLY A 297 15.60 1.65 -1.30
CA GLY A 297 16.13 2.94 -1.74
C GLY A 297 15.05 4.01 -1.89
N VAL A 298 13.88 3.67 -2.46
CA VAL A 298 12.74 4.61 -2.58
C VAL A 298 12.35 5.21 -1.23
N TYR A 299 12.27 4.38 -0.19
CA TYR A 299 11.96 4.85 1.16
C TYR A 299 13.08 5.74 1.71
N PHE A 300 14.34 5.34 1.52
CA PHE A 300 15.49 6.11 2.00
C PHE A 300 15.58 7.49 1.34
N ASP A 301 15.32 7.56 0.03
CA ASP A 301 15.42 8.74 -0.80
C ASP A 301 14.25 9.71 -0.63
N LYS A 302 13.09 9.25 -0.16
CA LYS A 302 11.86 10.07 -0.12
C LYS A 302 11.31 10.36 1.27
N LEU A 303 11.52 9.47 2.25
CA LEU A 303 11.03 9.71 3.62
C LEU A 303 12.11 10.35 4.49
N HIS A 304 12.40 11.62 4.22
CA HIS A 304 13.28 12.47 5.03
C HIS A 304 12.77 13.92 4.99
N ASN A 305 13.25 14.75 5.92
CA ASN A 305 12.72 16.09 6.16
C ASN A 305 12.67 16.99 4.91
N ASP A 306 13.63 16.88 3.98
CA ASP A 306 13.66 17.76 2.81
C ASP A 306 12.62 17.37 1.74
N SER A 307 12.18 16.11 1.76
CA SER A 307 11.12 15.60 0.85
C SER A 307 9.74 15.63 1.50
N ILE A 308 9.66 15.32 2.79
CA ILE A 308 8.44 15.34 3.59
C ILE A 308 8.79 16.04 4.91
N PRO A 309 8.50 17.34 5.06
CA PRO A 309 8.84 18.08 6.26
C PRO A 309 8.22 17.44 7.50
N HIS A 310 9.02 17.26 8.54
CA HIS A 310 8.55 16.66 9.80
C HIS A 310 7.37 17.45 10.39
N SER A 311 7.46 18.79 10.34
CA SER A 311 6.41 19.71 10.83
C SER A 311 5.07 19.59 10.10
N MET A 312 5.05 19.03 8.89
CA MET A 312 3.85 18.92 8.07
C MET A 312 3.23 17.52 8.12
N TRP A 313 4.05 16.47 8.17
CA TRP A 313 3.55 15.10 8.00
C TRP A 313 2.51 14.72 9.05
N LEU A 314 2.81 15.01 10.32
CA LEU A 314 1.97 14.56 11.44
C LEU A 314 0.60 15.26 11.44
N SER A 315 0.59 16.58 11.27
CA SER A 315 -0.60 17.42 11.27
C SER A 315 -1.39 17.29 9.95
N ARG A 316 -0.72 17.33 8.79
CA ARG A 316 -1.37 17.48 7.47
C ARG A 316 -1.62 16.18 6.72
N ILE A 317 -0.92 15.09 7.05
CA ILE A 317 -0.94 13.86 6.24
C ILE A 317 -1.39 12.66 7.07
N GLN A 318 -0.65 12.34 8.13
CA GLN A 318 -0.82 11.09 8.88
C GLN A 318 -2.21 10.95 9.49
N GLY A 319 -2.75 12.03 10.07
CA GLY A 319 -4.02 12.00 10.80
C GLY A 319 -5.18 11.49 9.96
N PHE A 320 -5.25 11.90 8.70
CA PHE A 320 -6.33 11.52 7.80
C PHE A 320 -6.44 10.01 7.62
N TYR A 321 -5.31 9.30 7.61
CA TYR A 321 -5.27 7.85 7.42
C TYR A 321 -5.50 7.03 8.71
N ALA A 322 -5.66 7.68 9.86
CA ALA A 322 -6.07 6.97 11.05
C ALA A 322 -7.56 6.61 11.00
N TRP A 323 -7.94 5.54 11.71
CA TRP A 323 -9.33 5.19 12.00
C TRP A 323 -9.58 5.26 13.50
N ALA A 324 -9.73 4.14 14.21
CA ALA A 324 -10.01 4.07 15.66
C ALA A 324 -11.47 4.31 16.07
N LEU A 325 -12.42 4.10 15.15
CA LEU A 325 -13.81 3.88 15.54
C LEU A 325 -14.01 2.46 16.04
N ILE A 326 -15.00 2.34 16.92
CA ILE A 326 -15.47 1.09 17.49
C ILE A 326 -16.84 0.81 16.88
N GLU A 327 -16.98 -0.35 16.27
CA GLU A 327 -18.21 -0.82 15.65
C GLU A 327 -18.66 -2.11 16.33
N ARG A 328 -19.97 -2.34 16.41
CA ARG A 328 -20.48 -3.59 16.96
C ARG A 328 -20.51 -4.62 15.85
N ASN A 329 -19.74 -5.70 16.02
CA ASN A 329 -19.81 -6.84 15.12
C ASN A 329 -21.20 -7.48 15.23
N GLU A 330 -21.94 -7.55 14.13
CA GLU A 330 -23.30 -8.07 14.13
C GLU A 330 -23.38 -9.57 14.41
N THR A 331 -22.33 -10.32 14.07
CA THR A 331 -22.28 -11.78 14.26
C THR A 331 -21.84 -12.16 15.67
N THR A 332 -20.81 -11.50 16.22
CA THR A 332 -20.28 -11.82 17.54
C THR A 332 -20.90 -10.98 18.66
N HIS A 333 -21.64 -9.92 18.29
CA HIS A 333 -22.17 -8.87 19.17
C HIS A 333 -21.11 -8.13 20.00
N GLN A 334 -19.82 -8.33 19.71
CA GLN A 334 -18.71 -7.69 20.38
C GLN A 334 -18.39 -6.34 19.74
N TRP A 335 -17.87 -5.42 20.57
CA TRP A 335 -17.36 -4.15 20.10
C TRP A 335 -15.94 -4.34 19.57
N GLU A 336 -15.74 -4.01 18.30
CA GLU A 336 -14.47 -4.14 17.62
C GLU A 336 -13.95 -2.76 17.19
N GLN A 337 -12.71 -2.47 17.56
CA GLN A 337 -12.00 -1.32 17.03
C GLN A 337 -11.32 -1.70 15.72
N PHE A 338 -11.54 -0.89 14.68
CA PHE A 338 -10.77 -0.93 13.44
C PHE A 338 -9.65 0.10 13.48
N ASP A 339 -8.43 -0.36 13.29
CA ASP A 339 -7.27 0.50 13.14
C ASP A 339 -7.23 1.11 11.75
N GLY A 340 -6.53 2.24 11.59
CA GLY A 340 -6.35 2.85 10.29
C GLY A 340 -5.24 2.20 9.47
N LEU A 341 -4.70 2.97 8.53
CA LEU A 341 -3.75 2.46 7.56
C LEU A 341 -2.34 2.40 8.13
N SER A 342 -1.55 1.46 7.63
CA SER A 342 -0.15 1.34 8.02
C SER A 342 0.71 0.80 6.91
N GLY A 343 1.98 1.20 6.89
CA GLY A 343 2.96 0.67 5.93
C GLY A 343 3.19 -0.84 6.08
N ASN A 344 2.84 -1.43 7.22
CA ASN A 344 2.89 -2.87 7.42
C ASN A 344 1.82 -3.66 6.62
N GLN A 345 0.84 -2.98 6.05
CA GLN A 345 -0.16 -3.55 5.13
C GLN A 345 0.39 -3.69 3.70
N ALA A 346 1.58 -3.13 3.39
CA ALA A 346 2.20 -3.27 2.07
C ALA A 346 2.58 -4.74 1.80
N LEU A 347 2.31 -5.20 0.58
CA LEU A 347 2.49 -6.60 0.19
C LEU A 347 3.96 -7.00 0.20
N ILE A 348 4.86 -6.12 -0.24
CA ILE A 348 6.30 -6.46 -0.34
C ILE A 348 6.89 -6.92 0.99
N PHE A 349 6.57 -6.28 2.11
CA PHE A 349 7.12 -6.66 3.41
C PHE A 349 6.55 -8.01 3.87
N GLN A 350 5.26 -8.25 3.64
CA GLN A 350 4.61 -9.50 4.01
C GLN A 350 5.10 -10.67 3.14
N ALA A 351 5.26 -10.45 1.84
CA ALA A 351 5.73 -11.45 0.88
C ALA A 351 7.19 -11.84 1.13
N LEU A 352 8.08 -10.87 1.39
CA LEU A 352 9.47 -11.15 1.74
C LEU A 352 9.56 -11.96 3.04
N ASP A 353 8.83 -11.57 4.08
CA ASP A 353 8.84 -12.30 5.36
C ASP A 353 8.33 -13.73 5.19
N ALA A 354 7.22 -13.92 4.48
CA ALA A 354 6.69 -15.24 4.18
C ALA A 354 7.70 -16.12 3.43
N TRP A 355 8.29 -15.61 2.35
CA TRP A 355 9.26 -16.35 1.54
C TRP A 355 10.55 -16.67 2.31
N LEU A 356 11.03 -15.75 3.16
CA LEU A 356 12.21 -15.95 4.01
C LEU A 356 11.95 -16.90 5.19
N GLY A 357 10.72 -17.34 5.41
CA GLY A 357 10.33 -18.18 6.54
C GLY A 357 10.33 -17.44 7.86
N LEU A 358 10.18 -16.10 7.83
CA LEU A 358 10.07 -15.27 9.03
C LEU A 358 8.64 -15.29 9.58
N GLY A 359 8.51 -14.89 10.85
CA GLY A 359 7.21 -14.75 11.50
C GLY A 359 6.32 -13.75 10.78
N GLN A 360 5.00 -13.98 10.84
CA GLN A 360 4.02 -13.08 10.23
C GLN A 360 4.14 -11.66 10.80
N TYR A 361 4.07 -10.66 9.91
CA TYR A 361 4.27 -9.26 10.28
C TYR A 361 3.14 -8.73 11.16
N LEU A 362 1.89 -8.96 10.75
CA LEU A 362 0.67 -8.57 11.48
C LEU A 362 0.15 -9.71 12.35
N SER A 363 -0.65 -9.38 13.37
CA SER A 363 -1.39 -10.41 14.12
C SER A 363 -2.37 -11.14 13.19
N PRO A 364 -2.82 -12.37 13.51
CA PRO A 364 -3.82 -13.06 12.69
C PRO A 364 -5.10 -12.23 12.48
N ARG A 365 -5.56 -11.53 13.53
CA ARG A 365 -6.69 -10.61 13.44
C ARG A 365 -6.40 -9.48 12.45
N ASP A 366 -5.28 -8.78 12.61
CA ASP A 366 -4.97 -7.61 11.78
C ASP A 366 -4.71 -8.00 10.32
N MET A 367 -4.19 -9.20 10.07
CA MET A 367 -4.13 -9.74 8.71
C MET A 367 -5.53 -9.82 8.11
N GLU A 368 -6.45 -10.51 8.78
CA GLU A 368 -7.81 -10.72 8.29
C GLU A 368 -8.56 -9.41 8.12
N THR A 369 -8.42 -8.47 9.06
CA THR A 369 -9.16 -7.22 9.02
C THR A 369 -8.58 -6.20 8.05
N SER A 370 -7.26 -6.11 7.89
CA SER A 370 -6.60 -4.96 7.23
C SER A 370 -5.81 -5.25 5.94
N VAL A 371 -5.70 -6.51 5.52
CA VAL A 371 -4.99 -6.89 4.28
C VAL A 371 -5.97 -7.61 3.35
N PRO A 372 -6.13 -7.27 2.05
CA PRO A 372 -7.04 -7.97 1.14
C PRO A 372 -6.79 -9.48 1.01
N ARG A 373 -7.84 -10.28 0.83
CA ARG A 373 -7.78 -11.75 0.86
C ARG A 373 -6.72 -12.33 -0.08
N ARG A 374 -6.67 -11.88 -1.34
CA ARG A 374 -5.72 -12.42 -2.32
C ARG A 374 -4.26 -12.07 -2.01
N GLN A 375 -4.02 -10.97 -1.30
CA GLN A 375 -2.68 -10.65 -0.77
C GLN A 375 -2.29 -11.63 0.34
N ARG A 376 -3.24 -11.97 1.22
CA ARG A 376 -3.02 -12.99 2.28
C ARG A 376 -2.75 -14.36 1.67
N GLU A 377 -3.57 -14.79 0.72
CA GLU A 377 -3.44 -16.07 0.01
C GLU A 377 -2.09 -16.20 -0.69
N PHE A 378 -1.61 -15.16 -1.37
CA PHE A 378 -0.27 -15.16 -1.97
C PHE A 378 0.83 -15.30 -0.91
N CYS A 379 0.75 -14.54 0.18
CA CYS A 379 1.71 -14.67 1.29
C CYS A 379 1.68 -16.07 1.94
N TYR A 380 0.50 -16.69 2.07
CA TYR A 380 0.40 -18.07 2.58
C TYR A 380 1.04 -19.08 1.63
N ALA A 381 0.85 -18.93 0.32
CA ALA A 381 1.52 -19.78 -0.67
C ALA A 381 3.04 -19.62 -0.61
N LEU A 382 3.57 -18.40 -0.50
CA LEU A 382 5.00 -18.16 -0.32
C LEU A 382 5.56 -18.82 0.96
N ARG A 383 4.82 -18.70 2.08
CA ARG A 383 5.24 -19.30 3.35
C ARG A 383 5.28 -20.82 3.29
N LYS A 384 4.26 -21.43 2.70
CA LYS A 384 4.17 -22.90 2.52
C LYS A 384 5.37 -23.46 1.75
N HIS A 385 5.90 -22.69 0.81
CA HIS A 385 7.04 -23.08 -0.03
C HIS A 385 8.36 -22.42 0.35
N SER A 386 8.44 -21.82 1.54
CA SER A 386 9.70 -21.27 2.04
C SER A 386 10.71 -22.39 2.22
N PHE A 387 11.87 -22.27 1.56
CA PHE A 387 12.90 -23.30 1.53
C PHE A 387 14.19 -22.89 2.25
N ARG A 388 14.30 -21.65 2.74
CA ARG A 388 15.51 -21.16 3.42
C ARG A 388 15.90 -22.03 4.62
N GLY A 389 14.90 -22.52 5.37
CA GLY A 389 15.11 -23.30 6.59
C GLY A 389 15.59 -24.74 6.36
N VAL A 390 15.51 -25.26 5.13
CA VAL A 390 15.90 -26.65 4.82
C VAL A 390 17.25 -26.75 4.10
N LEU A 391 17.89 -25.62 3.80
CA LEU A 391 19.23 -25.59 3.19
C LEU A 391 20.30 -26.01 4.20
N ASN A 392 21.25 -26.82 3.76
CA ASN A 392 22.39 -27.27 4.53
C ASN A 392 23.47 -26.17 4.61
N ARG A 393 23.70 -25.66 5.82
CA ARG A 393 24.71 -24.62 6.09
C ARG A 393 26.16 -25.12 5.98
N GLU A 394 26.35 -26.43 6.02
CA GLU A 394 27.64 -27.10 5.91
C GLU A 394 27.80 -27.79 4.54
N SER A 395 26.97 -27.41 3.56
CA SER A 395 27.04 -27.96 2.21
C SER A 395 28.32 -27.52 1.51
N ASP A 396 29.00 -28.46 0.85
CA ASP A 396 30.10 -28.17 -0.08
C ASP A 396 29.57 -27.74 -1.47
N ASP A 397 28.25 -27.73 -1.69
CA ASP A 397 27.65 -27.28 -2.95
C ASP A 397 27.80 -25.76 -3.13
N GLU A 398 28.44 -25.35 -4.24
CA GLU A 398 28.70 -23.95 -4.55
C GLU A 398 27.41 -23.13 -4.64
N TYR A 399 26.36 -23.68 -5.26
CA TYR A 399 25.10 -22.98 -5.47
C TYR A 399 24.31 -22.83 -4.18
N GLU A 400 24.28 -23.86 -3.33
CA GLU A 400 23.67 -23.80 -2.01
C GLU A 400 24.32 -22.72 -1.13
N ASN A 401 25.65 -22.66 -1.13
CA ASN A 401 26.40 -21.60 -0.45
C ASN A 401 26.06 -20.19 -1.00
N ARG A 402 25.93 -20.05 -2.31
CA ARG A 402 25.53 -18.78 -2.95
C ARG A 402 24.10 -18.36 -2.57
N ILE A 403 23.19 -19.33 -2.49
CA ILE A 403 21.80 -19.11 -2.06
C ILE A 403 21.76 -18.61 -0.62
N LEU A 404 22.43 -19.32 0.30
CA LEU A 404 22.52 -18.95 1.71
C LEU A 404 23.09 -17.54 1.90
N LYS A 405 24.21 -17.23 1.24
CA LYS A 405 24.82 -15.90 1.27
C LYS A 405 23.89 -14.80 0.75
N SER A 406 23.07 -15.11 -0.25
CA SER A 406 22.11 -14.16 -0.80
C SER A 406 20.92 -13.95 0.13
N PHE A 407 20.41 -15.00 0.78
CA PHE A 407 19.42 -14.88 1.85
C PHE A 407 19.92 -14.01 3.01
N GLU A 408 21.15 -14.23 3.49
CA GLU A 408 21.76 -13.41 4.54
C GLU A 408 21.83 -11.93 4.17
N LYS A 409 22.22 -11.62 2.93
CA LYS A 409 22.23 -10.23 2.42
C LYS A 409 20.82 -9.61 2.40
N ILE A 410 19.80 -10.38 1.99
CA ILE A 410 18.41 -9.91 1.98
C ILE A 410 17.92 -9.64 3.41
N VAL A 411 18.17 -10.57 4.34
CA VAL A 411 17.82 -10.40 5.77
C VAL A 411 18.52 -9.18 6.37
N LYS A 412 19.82 -8.99 6.06
CA LYS A 412 20.56 -7.80 6.50
C LYS A 412 19.96 -6.49 5.96
N LYS A 413 19.50 -6.47 4.70
CA LYS A 413 18.81 -5.31 4.10
C LYS A 413 17.46 -5.05 4.77
N LEU A 414 16.68 -6.09 5.04
CA LEU A 414 15.42 -5.98 5.78
C LEU A 414 15.64 -5.44 7.19
N ARG A 415 16.66 -5.94 7.90
CA ARG A 415 17.04 -5.44 9.22
C ARG A 415 17.41 -3.96 9.18
N MET A 416 18.23 -3.56 8.20
CA MET A 416 18.60 -2.15 8.01
C MET A 416 17.37 -1.28 7.74
N PHE A 417 16.48 -1.72 6.84
CA PHE A 417 15.23 -1.03 6.56
C PHE A 417 14.38 -0.87 7.83
N ARG A 418 14.16 -1.95 8.59
CA ARG A 418 13.38 -1.93 9.85
C ARG A 418 13.98 -0.98 10.88
N ASN A 419 15.30 -0.96 11.02
CA ASN A 419 15.98 -0.09 11.96
C ASN A 419 15.83 1.38 11.56
N VAL A 420 16.07 1.71 10.28
CA VAL A 420 15.89 3.07 9.76
C VAL A 420 14.43 3.50 9.85
N HIS A 421 13.50 2.61 9.53
CA HIS A 421 12.06 2.85 9.66
C HIS A 421 11.68 3.17 11.10
N ARG A 422 12.18 2.39 12.07
CA ARG A 422 11.96 2.63 13.50
C ARG A 422 12.41 4.02 13.94
N VAL A 423 13.64 4.39 13.57
CA VAL A 423 14.20 5.72 13.91
C VAL A 423 13.37 6.83 13.28
N ARG A 424 13.09 6.74 11.97
CA ARG A 424 12.34 7.77 11.25
C ARG A 424 10.90 7.88 11.77
N ALA A 425 10.19 6.77 11.93
CA ALA A 425 8.83 6.76 12.46
C ALA A 425 8.75 7.48 13.80
N LYS A 426 9.70 7.22 14.71
CA LYS A 426 9.81 7.95 15.99
C LYS A 426 10.00 9.46 15.75
N THR A 427 10.94 9.87 14.90
CA THR A 427 11.18 11.29 14.61
C THR A 427 9.95 12.02 14.07
N TYR A 428 9.22 11.40 13.15
CA TYR A 428 8.00 11.97 12.56
C TYR A 428 6.82 12.00 13.54
N LEU A 429 6.66 10.96 14.35
CA LEU A 429 5.59 10.88 15.35
C LEU A 429 5.86 11.74 16.59
N SER A 430 7.11 12.13 16.85
CA SER A 430 7.49 13.01 17.96
C SER A 430 7.31 14.50 17.68
N GLN A 431 6.79 14.88 16.51
CA GLN A 431 6.54 16.29 16.19
C GLN A 431 5.39 16.84 17.03
N PRO A 432 5.43 18.11 17.48
CA PRO A 432 4.31 18.74 18.15
C PRO A 432 3.07 18.80 17.24
N ALA A 433 1.92 18.41 17.79
CA ALA A 433 0.61 18.53 17.15
C ALA A 433 -0.43 18.89 18.23
N PRO A 434 -0.41 20.14 18.74
CA PRO A 434 -1.24 20.57 19.88
C PRO A 434 -2.74 20.48 19.62
N GLU A 435 -3.17 20.42 18.36
CA GLU A 435 -4.56 20.29 17.95
C GLU A 435 -5.17 18.92 18.28
N ARG A 436 -4.35 17.91 18.65
CA ARG A 436 -4.78 16.51 18.73
C ARG A 436 -4.04 15.69 19.78
N LEU A 437 -4.61 14.53 20.13
CA LEU A 437 -3.94 13.50 20.91
C LEU A 437 -2.86 12.81 20.08
N PRO A 438 -1.79 12.29 20.73
CA PRO A 438 -0.86 11.37 20.11
C PRO A 438 -1.61 10.28 19.35
N MET A 439 -1.25 10.01 18.10
CA MET A 439 -1.93 9.03 17.26
C MET A 439 -0.99 8.43 16.22
N THR A 440 -1.10 7.12 15.98
CA THR A 440 -0.52 6.46 14.81
C THR A 440 -1.64 6.14 13.83
N ALA A 441 -1.31 6.02 12.54
CA ALA A 441 -2.34 5.70 11.54
C ALA A 441 -2.83 4.25 11.72
N GLY A 442 -1.91 3.33 12.02
CA GLY A 442 -2.14 1.88 12.02
C GLY A 442 -2.58 1.24 13.32
N LYS A 443 -2.60 1.97 14.42
CA LYS A 443 -3.14 1.54 15.72
C LYS A 443 -3.78 2.75 16.37
N GLY A 444 -5.09 2.70 16.59
CA GLY A 444 -5.80 3.76 17.32
C GLY A 444 -5.12 4.01 18.66
N VAL A 445 -4.81 5.27 18.97
CA VAL A 445 -4.03 5.60 20.18
C VAL A 445 -4.92 6.03 21.31
N LEU A 446 -4.66 5.50 22.50
CA LEU A 446 -5.31 5.92 23.75
C LEU A 446 -4.39 5.83 24.99
N GLN A 447 -3.07 5.85 24.85
CA GLN A 447 -2.24 6.02 26.05
C GLN A 447 -2.21 7.50 26.46
N PRO A 448 -2.14 7.83 27.76
CA PRO A 448 -2.20 9.21 28.24
C PRO A 448 -1.06 10.10 27.71
N THR A 449 0.04 9.49 27.27
CA THR A 449 1.23 10.18 26.81
C THR A 449 1.73 9.67 25.45
N LEU A 450 2.47 10.52 24.77
CA LEU A 450 3.14 10.20 23.52
C LEU A 450 4.17 9.08 23.73
N GLU A 451 4.89 9.10 24.85
CA GLU A 451 5.91 8.11 25.21
C GLU A 451 5.32 6.70 25.25
N ALA A 452 4.21 6.52 25.96
CA ALA A 452 3.55 5.22 26.08
C ALA A 452 2.96 4.73 24.73
N SER A 453 2.49 5.67 23.91
CA SER A 453 2.01 5.37 22.54
C SER A 453 3.15 4.93 21.62
N LEU A 454 4.32 5.57 21.75
CA LEU A 454 5.52 5.22 21.00
C LEU A 454 6.16 3.93 21.52
N GLU A 455 6.07 3.62 22.80
CA GLU A 455 6.62 2.39 23.40
C GLU A 455 5.97 1.14 22.81
N GLN A 456 4.63 1.10 22.68
CA GLN A 456 3.96 -0.04 22.06
C GLN A 456 4.39 -0.27 20.60
N LEU A 457 4.55 0.83 19.85
CA LEU A 457 5.07 0.77 18.48
C LEU A 457 6.53 0.31 18.47
N ASP A 458 7.33 0.78 19.42
CA ASP A 458 8.73 0.42 19.56
C ASP A 458 8.92 -1.07 19.88
N VAL A 459 8.18 -1.61 20.85
CA VAL A 459 8.17 -3.05 21.18
C VAL A 459 7.82 -3.89 19.95
N PHE A 460 6.80 -3.49 19.20
CA PHE A 460 6.45 -4.15 17.95
C PHE A 460 7.61 -4.13 16.94
N MET A 461 8.25 -2.98 16.75
CA MET A 461 9.38 -2.83 15.81
C MET A 461 10.64 -3.56 16.28
N VAL A 462 10.90 -3.64 17.58
CA VAL A 462 12.01 -4.41 18.18
C VAL A 462 11.80 -5.90 17.95
N ARG A 463 10.59 -6.42 18.21
CA ARG A 463 10.25 -7.82 17.87
C ARG A 463 10.53 -8.13 16.41
N ARG A 464 10.17 -7.20 15.51
CA ARG A 464 10.48 -7.35 14.07
C ARG A 464 11.97 -7.33 13.77
N LEU A 465 12.78 -6.60 14.52
CA LEU A 465 14.24 -6.61 14.35
C LEU A 465 14.84 -7.94 14.82
N GLU A 466 14.34 -8.50 15.93
CA GLU A 466 14.77 -9.79 16.48
C GLU A 466 14.54 -10.94 15.49
N GLU A 467 13.42 -10.93 14.75
CA GLU A 467 13.16 -11.93 13.70
C GLU A 467 14.13 -11.82 12.49
N THR A 468 15.02 -10.82 12.47
CA THR A 468 16.07 -10.66 11.44
C THR A 468 17.49 -10.73 12.00
N LEU A 469 17.62 -11.18 13.25
CA LEU A 469 18.88 -11.67 13.82
C LEU A 469 19.11 -13.10 13.33
#